data_AF-W6Y000-F1
#
_entry.id   AF-W6Y000-F1
#
_cell.length_a   1.000
_cell.length_b   1.000
_cell.length_c   1.000
_cell.angle_alpha   90.00
_cell.angle_beta   90.00
_cell.angle_gamma   90.00
#
_symmetry.space_group_name_H-M   'P 1'
#
loop_
_entity.id
_entity.type
_entity.pdbx_description
1 polymer ?
#
loop_
_entity_poly.entity_id
_entity_poly.type
_entity_poly.pdbx_seq_one_letter_code
_entity_poly.pdbx_strand_id
1 'polypeptide(L)'
;MSTNEPFYLRYYSGHQGRFGHEFLEFDFRVLGDGRSASARYANNSNYRNDSLIRKEMCVSDTLVAEIKRIVKESEILKEDDTKWPQKNKDGRQELEIRLGSEHISFETAKIGSLQDVSESSDPEGLRVFYYLVQDLKALVFSLIALHFKIKPI
;
A
#
# COMPACT_ATOMS: atom_id res chain seq x y z
N MET A 1 21.54 -12.24 9.10
CA MET A 1 20.95 -11.21 8.22
C MET A 1 20.91 -9.91 9.00
N SER A 2 21.36 -8.80 8.41
CA SER A 2 21.56 -7.56 9.17
C SER A 2 20.21 -7.04 9.70
N THR A 3 20.08 -6.93 11.02
CA THR A 3 18.84 -6.55 11.71
C THR A 3 18.49 -5.06 11.58
N ASN A 4 19.27 -4.29 10.83
CA ASN A 4 19.20 -2.83 10.78
C ASN A 4 18.97 -2.25 9.38
N GLU A 5 18.56 -3.06 8.40
CA GLU A 5 18.23 -2.52 7.07
C GLU A 5 17.01 -1.58 7.16
N PRO A 6 17.15 -0.30 6.74
CA PRO A 6 16.04 0.63 6.70
C PRO A 6 14.89 0.04 5.90
N PHE A 7 13.69 0.10 6.48
CA PHE A 7 12.49 -0.35 5.82
C PHE A 7 11.36 0.66 5.97
N TYR A 8 10.76 0.98 4.84
CA TYR A 8 9.61 1.84 4.72
C TYR A 8 8.72 1.34 3.59
N LEU A 9 7.42 1.31 3.82
CA LEU A 9 6.41 1.01 2.82
C LEU A 9 5.26 1.98 3.00
N ARG A 10 4.81 2.63 1.93
CA ARG A 10 3.60 3.45 1.91
C ARG A 10 2.77 3.08 0.69
N TYR A 11 1.48 2.91 0.90
CA TYR A 11 0.50 2.78 -0.16
C TYR A 11 -0.57 3.84 0.00
N TYR A 12 -0.92 4.48 -1.11
CA TYR A 12 -2.04 5.41 -1.21
C TYR A 12 -2.92 5.02 -2.41
N SER A 13 -4.23 5.15 -2.25
CA SER A 13 -5.18 5.05 -3.34
C SER A 13 -6.31 6.03 -3.09
N GLY A 14 -6.52 6.96 -4.01
CA GLY A 14 -7.57 7.96 -3.83
C GLY A 14 -7.96 8.69 -5.11
N HIS A 15 -9.10 9.36 -5.02
CA HIS A 15 -9.70 10.09 -6.13
C HIS A 15 -10.50 11.29 -5.62
N GLN A 16 -10.69 12.30 -6.46
CA GLN A 16 -11.61 13.40 -6.19
C GLN A 16 -12.94 13.10 -6.87
N GLY A 17 -13.93 12.70 -6.08
CA GLY A 17 -15.30 12.47 -6.54
C GLY A 17 -16.18 13.70 -6.33
N ARG A 18 -17.46 13.56 -6.72
CA ARG A 18 -18.49 14.59 -6.51
C ARG A 18 -18.65 15.00 -5.04
N PHE A 19 -18.39 14.07 -4.12
CA PHE A 19 -18.58 14.25 -2.68
C PHE A 19 -17.30 14.62 -1.94
N GLY A 20 -16.23 14.97 -2.67
CA GLY A 20 -14.95 15.35 -2.11
C GLY A 20 -13.86 14.30 -2.34
N HIS A 21 -12.80 14.39 -1.55
CA HIS A 21 -11.63 13.53 -1.68
C HIS A 21 -11.84 12.24 -0.89
N GLU A 22 -11.86 11.11 -1.58
CA GLU A 22 -11.91 9.78 -0.97
C GLU A 22 -10.57 9.08 -1.16
N PHE A 23 -10.04 8.50 -0.09
CA PHE A 23 -8.74 7.83 -0.14
C PHE A 23 -8.59 6.77 0.94
N LEU A 24 -7.70 5.83 0.64
CA LEU A 24 -7.13 4.87 1.56
C LEU A 24 -5.61 5.06 1.55
N GLU A 25 -5.01 5.22 2.72
CA GLU A 25 -3.56 5.32 2.87
C GLU A 25 -3.11 4.49 4.08
N PHE A 26 -1.98 3.79 3.93
CA PHE A 26 -1.29 3.18 5.04
C PHE A 26 0.21 3.19 4.83
N ASP A 27 0.96 3.22 5.92
CA ASP A 27 2.41 3.08 5.88
C ASP A 27 2.97 2.30 7.06
N PHE A 28 4.12 1.69 6.82
CA PHE A 28 4.95 1.00 7.80
C PHE A 28 6.33 1.63 7.80
N ARG A 29 6.80 2.06 8.97
CA ARG A 29 8.15 2.61 9.15
C ARG A 29 8.85 1.93 10.32
N VAL A 30 9.95 1.24 10.04
CA VAL A 30 10.80 0.65 11.09
C VAL A 30 11.36 1.74 12.00
N LEU A 31 11.32 1.49 13.30
CA LEU A 31 11.75 2.40 14.34
C LEU A 31 13.08 1.93 14.97
N GLY A 32 13.90 2.89 15.38
CA GLY A 32 15.03 2.65 16.29
C GLY A 32 15.94 1.49 15.88
N ASP A 33 15.96 0.46 16.73
CA ASP A 33 16.84 -0.72 16.66
C ASP A 33 16.33 -1.84 15.74
N GLY A 34 15.30 -1.57 14.93
CA GLY A 34 14.76 -2.53 13.98
C GLY A 34 13.74 -3.51 14.57
N ARG A 35 13.47 -3.46 15.88
CA ARG A 35 12.60 -4.44 16.56
C ARG A 35 11.11 -4.16 16.47
N SER A 36 10.75 -2.98 15.97
CA SER A 36 9.36 -2.59 15.77
C SER A 36 9.19 -1.63 14.61
N ALA A 37 7.95 -1.46 14.17
CA ALA A 37 7.58 -0.44 13.20
C ALA A 37 6.32 0.32 13.67
N SER A 38 6.24 1.61 13.34
CA SER A 38 4.97 2.33 13.36
C SER A 38 4.19 1.93 12.11
N ALA A 39 2.93 1.55 12.31
CA ALA A 39 1.95 1.28 11.27
C ALA A 39 0.84 2.31 11.39
N ARG A 40 0.65 3.13 10.35
CA ARG A 40 -0.39 4.15 10.31
C ARG A 40 -1.39 3.83 9.21
N TYR A 41 -2.63 4.20 9.46
CA TYR A 41 -3.77 3.90 8.61
C TYR A 41 -4.70 5.11 8.57
N ALA A 42 -5.11 5.49 7.37
CA ALA A 42 -6.10 6.51 7.12
C ALA A 42 -7.09 6.04 6.04
N ASN A 43 -8.38 6.16 6.31
CA ASN A 43 -9.42 5.90 5.32
C ASN A 43 -10.49 6.99 5.40
N ASN A 44 -10.68 7.67 4.28
CA ASN A 44 -11.72 8.66 4.08
C ASN A 44 -12.69 8.17 3.02
N SER A 45 -13.86 7.71 3.44
CA SER A 45 -15.01 7.42 2.59
C SER A 45 -16.07 8.49 2.83
N ASN A 46 -16.56 9.12 1.76
CA ASN A 46 -17.67 10.07 1.85
C ASN A 46 -19.03 9.35 1.70
N TYR A 47 -19.01 8.02 1.62
CA TYR A 47 -20.20 7.19 1.65
C TYR A 47 -20.88 7.32 3.02
N ARG A 48 -22.15 7.74 3.03
CA ARG A 48 -23.00 7.86 4.23
C ARG A 48 -22.52 8.81 5.34
N ASN A 49 -21.68 9.80 5.02
CA ASN A 49 -21.10 10.74 6.00
C ASN A 49 -20.24 10.04 7.07
N ASP A 50 -19.57 8.94 6.72
CA ASP A 50 -18.63 8.31 7.64
C ASP A 50 -17.47 9.27 7.96
N SER A 51 -17.05 9.28 9.23
CA SER A 51 -15.94 10.11 9.69
C SER A 51 -14.62 9.48 9.27
N LEU A 52 -13.67 10.32 8.82
CA LEU A 52 -12.29 9.94 8.55
C LEU A 52 -11.72 9.02 9.65
N ILE A 53 -11.37 7.80 9.27
CA ILE A 53 -10.72 6.84 10.17
C ILE A 53 -9.23 7.11 10.15
N ARG A 54 -8.64 7.39 11.31
CA ARG A 54 -7.19 7.45 11.51
C ARG A 54 -6.79 6.55 12.67
N LYS A 55 -5.83 5.66 12.42
CA LYS A 55 -5.32 4.71 13.39
C LYS A 55 -3.82 4.60 13.29
N GLU A 56 -3.17 4.43 14.43
CA GLU A 56 -1.73 4.19 14.53
C GLU A 56 -1.49 3.12 15.58
N MET A 57 -0.60 2.18 15.27
CA MET A 57 -0.19 1.11 16.17
C MET A 57 1.30 0.79 15.98
N CYS A 58 1.90 0.20 17.00
CA CYS A 58 3.22 -0.37 16.89
C CYS A 58 3.09 -1.87 16.53
N VAL A 59 3.89 -2.32 15.57
CA VAL A 59 3.93 -3.72 15.16
C VAL A 59 5.30 -4.34 15.46
N SER A 60 5.33 -5.65 15.67
CA SER A 60 6.57 -6.38 15.98
C SER A 60 7.46 -6.55 14.75
N ASP A 61 8.74 -6.80 15.01
CA ASP A 61 9.72 -7.25 14.01
C ASP A 61 9.25 -8.44 13.17
N THR A 62 8.50 -9.38 13.76
CA THR A 62 7.96 -10.55 13.07
C THR A 62 7.00 -10.13 11.95
N LEU A 63 6.14 -9.15 12.22
CA LEU A 63 5.24 -8.62 11.19
C LEU A 63 6.03 -7.86 10.11
N VAL A 64 7.04 -7.08 10.52
CA VAL A 64 7.92 -6.38 9.58
C VAL A 64 8.66 -7.37 8.66
N ALA A 65 9.16 -8.47 9.22
CA ALA A 65 9.82 -9.53 8.46
C ALA A 65 8.87 -10.17 7.43
N GLU A 66 7.61 -10.37 7.81
CA GLU A 66 6.58 -10.90 6.91
C GLU A 66 6.24 -9.93 5.77
N ILE A 67 6.09 -8.64 6.06
CA ILE A 67 5.88 -7.62 5.01
C ILE A 67 7.09 -7.59 4.06
N LYS A 68 8.32 -7.64 4.59
CA LYS A 68 9.53 -7.74 3.77
C LYS A 68 9.54 -9.00 2.91
N ARG A 69 9.05 -10.14 3.43
CA ARG A 69 8.91 -11.39 2.67
C ARG A 69 7.93 -11.24 1.52
N ILE A 70 6.73 -10.71 1.77
CA ILE A 70 5.69 -10.44 0.75
C ILE A 70 6.24 -9.54 -0.36
N VAL A 71 6.94 -8.45 -0.01
CA VAL A 71 7.56 -7.52 -0.97
C VAL A 71 8.66 -8.19 -1.80
N LYS A 72 9.48 -9.05 -1.20
CA LYS A 72 10.55 -9.75 -1.93
C LYS A 72 9.98 -10.82 -2.87
N GLU A 73 9.00 -11.58 -2.42
CA GLU A 73 8.37 -12.66 -3.21
C GLU A 73 7.52 -12.14 -4.36
N SER A 74 6.95 -10.94 -4.25
CA SER A 74 6.24 -10.32 -5.36
C SER A 74 7.17 -9.88 -6.49
N GLU A 75 8.48 -9.75 -6.23
CA GLU A 75 9.46 -9.20 -7.17
C GLU A 75 9.20 -7.75 -7.61
N ILE A 76 8.32 -7.02 -6.93
CA ILE A 76 7.91 -5.64 -7.27
C ILE A 76 9.09 -4.66 -7.42
N LEU A 77 10.22 -4.91 -6.74
CA LEU A 77 11.41 -4.06 -6.81
C LEU A 77 12.12 -4.14 -8.16
N LYS A 78 11.78 -5.12 -9.01
CA LYS A 78 12.31 -5.28 -10.36
C LYS A 78 11.45 -4.60 -11.43
N GLU A 79 10.27 -4.13 -11.06
CA GLU A 79 9.30 -3.52 -11.97
C GLU A 79 9.56 -2.02 -12.17
N ASP A 80 8.94 -1.45 -13.20
CA ASP A 80 9.06 -0.04 -13.58
C ASP A 80 7.71 0.51 -14.06
N ASP A 81 7.32 1.70 -13.59
CA ASP A 81 6.01 2.29 -13.86
C ASP A 81 5.97 3.21 -15.09
N THR A 82 7.06 3.34 -15.85
CA THR A 82 7.15 4.24 -17.02
C THR A 82 6.06 3.98 -18.05
N LYS A 83 5.61 2.72 -18.17
CA LYS A 83 4.56 2.29 -19.11
C LYS A 83 3.19 2.12 -18.47
N TRP A 84 3.05 2.41 -17.18
CA TRP A 84 1.80 2.23 -16.47
C TRP A 84 0.82 3.36 -16.79
N PRO A 85 -0.50 3.10 -16.73
CA PRO A 85 -1.51 4.12 -16.94
C PRO A 85 -1.32 5.31 -16.01
N GLN A 86 -1.31 6.52 -16.56
CA GLN A 86 -1.13 7.75 -15.78
C GLN A 86 -2.40 8.14 -15.02
N LYS A 87 -2.25 8.84 -13.88
CA LYS A 87 -3.38 9.32 -13.08
C LYS A 87 -4.44 10.02 -13.93
N ASN A 88 -5.71 9.71 -13.65
CA ASN A 88 -6.84 10.23 -14.40
C ASN A 88 -7.97 10.70 -13.45
N LYS A 89 -9.16 10.95 -14.00
CA LYS A 89 -10.32 11.41 -13.23
C LYS A 89 -10.83 10.36 -12.22
N ASP A 90 -10.60 9.08 -12.48
CA ASP A 90 -11.04 7.97 -11.65
C ASP A 90 -10.13 7.77 -10.42
N GLY A 91 -8.95 8.40 -10.44
CA GLY A 91 -8.03 8.49 -9.32
C GLY A 91 -6.61 8.08 -9.66
N ARG A 92 -5.87 7.83 -8.58
CA ARG A 92 -4.49 7.33 -8.65
C ARG A 92 -4.18 6.38 -7.52
N GLN A 93 -3.14 5.60 -7.71
CA GLN A 93 -2.50 4.75 -6.72
C GLN A 93 -1.02 5.10 -6.67
N GLU A 94 -0.48 5.12 -5.46
CA GLU A 94 0.95 5.34 -5.21
C GLU A 94 1.46 4.20 -4.33
N LEU A 95 2.64 3.68 -4.66
CA LEU A 95 3.36 2.71 -3.83
C LEU A 95 4.82 3.16 -3.71
N GLU A 96 5.27 3.36 -2.49
CA GLU A 96 6.65 3.70 -2.19
C GLU A 96 7.23 2.66 -1.26
N ILE A 97 8.35 2.05 -1.63
CA ILE A 97 9.01 1.02 -0.84
C ILE A 97 10.51 1.32 -0.79
N ARG A 98 11.06 1.37 0.43
CA ARG A 98 12.51 1.34 0.67
C ARG A 98 12.85 0.07 1.43
N LEU A 99 13.76 -0.73 0.87
CA LEU A 99 14.23 -1.97 1.46
C LEU A 99 15.76 -2.03 1.36
N GLY A 100 16.44 -1.71 2.47
CA GLY A 100 17.89 -1.60 2.47
C GLY A 100 18.38 -0.47 1.55
N SER A 101 19.10 -0.82 0.50
CA SER A 101 19.59 0.10 -0.54
C SER A 101 18.62 0.30 -1.70
N GLU A 102 17.63 -0.58 -1.86
CA GLU A 102 16.65 -0.50 -2.94
C GLU A 102 15.53 0.47 -2.56
N HIS A 103 15.10 1.29 -3.52
CA HIS A 103 14.01 2.25 -3.35
C HIS A 103 13.24 2.35 -4.66
N ILE A 104 11.91 2.17 -4.56
CA ILE A 104 10.97 2.36 -5.67
C ILE A 104 9.88 3.35 -5.24
N SER A 105 9.34 4.07 -6.21
CA SER A 105 8.21 4.97 -6.04
C SER A 105 7.37 4.95 -7.31
N PHE A 106 6.25 4.25 -7.28
CA PHE A 106 5.35 4.12 -8.42
C PHE A 106 4.13 5.02 -8.29
N GLU A 107 3.67 5.57 -9.41
CA GLU A 107 2.38 6.26 -9.57
C GLU A 107 1.62 5.68 -10.77
N THR A 108 0.37 5.25 -10.55
CA THR A 108 -0.49 4.74 -11.63
C THR A 108 -1.95 5.19 -11.46
N ALA A 109 -2.74 5.07 -12.51
CA ALA A 109 -4.18 5.24 -12.44
C ALA A 109 -4.82 4.21 -11.51
N LYS A 110 -6.06 4.46 -11.10
CA LYS A 110 -6.82 3.48 -10.32
C LYS A 110 -7.11 2.23 -11.17
N ILE A 111 -6.61 1.09 -10.75
CA ILE A 111 -6.90 -0.21 -11.38
C ILE A 111 -8.21 -0.77 -10.78
N GLY A 112 -9.21 -1.01 -11.62
CA GLY A 112 -10.51 -1.53 -11.20
C GLY A 112 -10.59 -3.06 -11.28
N SER A 113 -9.92 -3.66 -12.26
CA SER A 113 -10.00 -5.10 -12.55
C SER A 113 -8.73 -5.65 -13.22
N LEU A 114 -8.65 -6.98 -13.35
CA LEU A 114 -7.62 -7.65 -14.15
C LEU A 114 -7.73 -7.38 -15.66
N GLN A 115 -8.90 -6.91 -16.13
CA GLN A 115 -9.04 -6.49 -17.52
C GLN A 115 -8.19 -5.24 -17.78
N ASP A 116 -8.26 -4.24 -16.90
CA ASP A 116 -7.45 -3.01 -17.00
C ASP A 116 -5.94 -3.32 -17.01
N VAL A 117 -5.53 -4.34 -16.23
CA VAL A 117 -4.15 -4.84 -16.21
C VAL A 117 -3.77 -5.46 -17.57
N SER A 118 -4.65 -6.31 -18.11
CA SER A 118 -4.41 -7.05 -19.34
C SER A 118 -4.36 -6.14 -20.58
N GLU A 119 -5.10 -5.04 -20.56
CA GLU A 119 -5.14 -4.03 -21.64
C GLU A 119 -4.04 -2.96 -21.53
N SER A 120 -3.23 -3.00 -20.47
CA SER A 120 -2.15 -2.03 -20.24
C SER A 120 -0.94 -2.23 -21.17
N SER A 121 -0.06 -1.23 -21.22
CA SER A 121 1.21 -1.32 -21.98
C SER A 121 2.29 -2.13 -21.27
N ASP A 122 2.04 -2.55 -20.03
CA ASP A 122 2.90 -3.45 -19.26
C ASP A 122 2.06 -4.40 -18.36
N PRO A 123 1.41 -5.42 -18.95
CA PRO A 123 0.53 -6.32 -18.21
C PRO A 123 1.22 -7.24 -17.19
N GLU A 124 2.52 -7.44 -17.29
CA GLU A 124 3.28 -8.27 -16.35
C GLU A 124 3.58 -7.48 -15.07
N GLY A 125 4.24 -6.33 -15.18
CA GLY A 125 4.59 -5.51 -14.02
C GLY A 125 3.36 -4.95 -13.31
N LEU A 126 2.34 -4.53 -14.06
CA LEU A 126 1.11 -4.02 -13.47
C LEU A 126 0.31 -5.11 -12.74
N ARG A 127 0.46 -6.38 -13.13
CA ARG A 127 -0.14 -7.53 -12.43
C ARG A 127 0.57 -7.82 -11.11
N VAL A 128 1.90 -7.74 -11.10
CA VAL A 128 2.71 -7.83 -9.87
C VAL A 128 2.26 -6.77 -8.87
N PHE A 129 2.15 -5.51 -9.32
CA PHE A 129 1.62 -4.42 -8.51
C PHE A 129 0.20 -4.71 -7.99
N TYR A 130 -0.71 -5.14 -8.87
CA TYR A 130 -2.10 -5.42 -8.53
C TYR A 130 -2.24 -6.46 -7.41
N TYR A 131 -1.54 -7.59 -7.50
CA TYR A 131 -1.61 -8.64 -6.48
C TYR A 131 -0.90 -8.24 -5.18
N LEU A 132 0.28 -7.61 -5.26
CA LEU A 132 0.97 -7.11 -4.06
C LEU A 132 0.09 -6.15 -3.26
N VAL A 133 -0.59 -5.22 -3.94
CA VAL A 133 -1.50 -4.28 -3.28
C VAL A 133 -2.66 -5.00 -2.59
N GLN A 134 -3.17 -6.10 -3.16
CA GLN A 134 -4.22 -6.90 -2.52
C GLN A 134 -3.71 -7.59 -1.25
N ASP A 135 -2.53 -8.22 -1.31
CA ASP A 135 -1.93 -8.89 -0.16
C ASP A 135 -1.67 -7.90 0.99
N LEU A 136 -1.12 -6.72 0.66
CA LEU A 136 -0.89 -5.65 1.63
C LEU A 136 -2.20 -5.14 2.25
N LYS A 137 -3.24 -4.93 1.44
CA LYS A 137 -4.57 -4.53 1.94
C LYS A 137 -5.17 -5.58 2.85
N ALA A 138 -5.11 -6.86 2.47
CA ALA A 138 -5.64 -7.96 3.28
C ALA A 138 -4.97 -8.02 4.66
N LEU A 139 -3.64 -7.86 4.69
CA LEU A 139 -2.87 -7.79 5.93
C LEU A 139 -3.28 -6.58 6.79
N VAL A 140 -3.28 -5.38 6.22
CA VAL A 140 -3.60 -4.13 6.93
C VAL A 140 -5.03 -4.15 7.45
N PHE A 141 -6.01 -4.57 6.66
CA PHE A 141 -7.40 -4.65 7.08
C PHE A 141 -7.60 -5.64 8.22
N SER A 142 -6.91 -6.78 8.18
CA SER A 142 -6.93 -7.75 9.28
C SER A 142 -6.37 -7.16 10.57
N LEU A 143 -5.25 -6.44 10.49
CA LEU A 143 -4.64 -5.78 11.64
C LEU A 143 -5.56 -4.70 12.24
N ILE A 144 -6.10 -3.82 11.41
CA ILE A 144 -6.98 -2.74 11.86
C ILE A 144 -8.25 -3.30 12.49
N ALA A 145 -8.88 -4.29 11.84
CA ALA A 145 -10.10 -4.91 12.35
C ALA A 145 -9.88 -5.63 13.68
N LEU A 146 -8.80 -6.42 13.79
CA LEU A 146 -8.54 -7.21 14.99
C LEU A 146 -8.06 -6.36 16.16
N HIS A 147 -7.19 -5.37 15.92
CA HIS A 147 -6.61 -4.54 16.96
C HIS A 147 -7.58 -3.46 17.46
N PHE A 148 -8.26 -2.76 16.54
CA PHE A 148 -9.16 -1.65 16.91
C PHE A 148 -10.64 -2.04 17.01
N LYS A 149 -11.01 -3.26 16.60
CA LYS A 149 -12.41 -3.75 16.61
C LYS A 149 -13.35 -2.87 15.77
N ILE A 150 -12.86 -2.38 14.64
CA ILE A 150 -13.64 -1.56 13.69
C ILE A 150 -13.73 -2.24 12.33
N LYS A 151 -14.71 -1.83 11.52
CA LYS A 151 -14.65 -2.11 10.08
C LYS A 151 -13.59 -1.18 9.46
N PRO A 152 -12.62 -1.72 8.71
CA PRO A 152 -11.59 -0.90 8.10
C PRO A 152 -12.15 -0.09 6.90
N ILE A 153 -13.30 -0.46 6.35
CA ILE A 153 -13.98 0.23 5.25
C ILE A 153 -15.37 0.66 5.68
#